data_AF-A0A9D5KUW4-F1
#
_entry.id   AF-A0A9D5KUW4-F1
#
_cell.length_a   1.000
_cell.length_b   1.000
_cell.length_c   1.000
_cell.angle_alpha   90.00
_cell.angle_beta   90.00
_cell.angle_gamma   90.00
#
_symmetry.space_group_name_H-M   'P 1'
#
loop_
_entity.id
_entity.type
_entity.pdbx_description
1 polymer ?
#
loop_
_entity_poly.entity_id
_entity_poly.type
_entity_poly.pdbx_seq_one_letter_code
_entity_poly.pdbx_strand_id
1 'polypeptide(L)'
;MTNKERIIELSKHFNTNEVAEICKVSVSYVYRVLREHHSKTLTLTNYLNALQQGITNKADLAALFGVERTTIFRFEQKHMAKETVGQILYILNGNIDEAKKAQALTNEETAELLQLPTLPKVTHELRQMLNKLEKHKKLTSFHTELYNKIAAALNALKC
;
A
#
# COMPACT_ATOMS: atom_id res chain seq x y z
N MET A 1 3.32 8.68 -26.57
CA MET A 1 2.81 8.37 -25.23
C MET A 1 2.17 9.62 -24.63
N THR A 2 0.88 9.54 -24.34
CA THR A 2 0.10 10.63 -23.73
C THR A 2 0.35 10.72 -22.23
N ASN A 3 0.01 11.85 -21.60
CA ASN A 3 0.08 11.98 -20.15
C ASN A 3 -0.78 10.94 -19.42
N LYS A 4 -1.92 10.53 -20.00
CA LYS A 4 -2.76 9.49 -19.40
C LYS A 4 -2.07 8.13 -19.41
N GLU A 5 -1.55 7.71 -20.57
CA GLU A 5 -0.80 6.45 -20.72
C GLU A 5 0.43 6.41 -19.81
N ARG A 6 1.15 7.53 -19.71
CA ARG A 6 2.31 7.67 -18.82
C ARG A 6 1.91 7.57 -17.35
N ILE A 7 0.79 8.18 -16.95
CA ILE A 7 0.24 8.06 -15.59
C ILE A 7 -0.11 6.60 -15.27
N ILE A 8 -0.78 5.91 -16.20
CA ILE A 8 -1.19 4.50 -16.05
C ILE A 8 0.01 3.57 -15.90
N GLU A 9 1.06 3.82 -16.69
CA GLU A 9 2.25 2.98 -16.68
C GLU A 9 3.09 3.24 -15.42
N LEU A 10 3.25 4.51 -15.04
CA LEU A 10 3.92 4.87 -13.80
C LEU A 10 3.13 4.40 -12.58
N SER A 11 1.80 4.41 -12.58
CA SER A 11 1.00 3.96 -11.43
C SER A 11 1.10 2.46 -11.15
N LYS A 12 1.65 1.66 -12.07
CA LYS A 12 1.99 0.25 -11.79
C LYS A 12 3.16 0.14 -10.82
N HIS A 13 3.98 1.18 -10.75
CA HIS A 13 5.21 1.18 -9.99
C HIS A 13 5.23 2.26 -8.92
N PHE A 14 4.57 3.40 -9.08
CA PHE A 14 4.65 4.58 -8.21
C PHE A 14 3.28 4.95 -7.64
N ASN A 15 3.26 5.54 -6.44
CA ASN A 15 2.02 6.00 -5.82
C ASN A 15 1.50 7.27 -6.50
N THR A 16 0.24 7.62 -6.25
CA THR A 16 -0.43 8.75 -6.92
C THR A 16 0.24 10.12 -6.70
N ASN A 17 0.91 10.33 -5.56
CA ASN A 17 1.66 11.56 -5.30
C ASN A 17 2.96 11.61 -6.11
N GLU A 18 3.70 10.50 -6.15
CA GLU A 18 4.91 10.37 -6.96
C GLU A 18 4.62 10.50 -8.45
N VAL A 19 3.54 9.85 -8.93
CA VAL A 19 3.12 9.96 -10.34
C VAL A 19 2.73 11.39 -10.67
N ALA A 20 2.09 12.10 -9.73
CA ALA A 20 1.71 13.50 -9.90
C ALA A 20 2.96 14.39 -10.04
N GLU A 21 3.97 14.16 -9.21
CA GLU A 21 5.24 14.87 -9.27
C GLU A 21 6.02 14.57 -10.55
N ILE A 22 6.15 13.28 -10.92
CA ILE A 22 6.85 12.83 -12.15
C ILE A 22 6.15 13.35 -13.41
N CYS A 23 4.82 13.33 -13.43
CA CYS A 23 4.04 13.81 -14.57
C CYS A 23 3.78 15.32 -14.54
N LYS A 24 4.20 16.02 -13.48
CA LYS A 24 3.92 17.45 -13.22
C LYS A 24 2.44 17.80 -13.34
N VAL A 25 1.59 17.02 -12.67
CA VAL A 25 0.13 17.20 -12.62
C VAL A 25 -0.35 17.18 -11.18
N SER A 26 -1.62 17.51 -10.94
CA SER A 26 -2.19 17.36 -9.59
C SER A 26 -2.45 15.89 -9.24
N VAL A 27 -2.31 15.55 -7.96
CA VAL A 27 -2.66 14.23 -7.42
C VAL A 27 -4.10 13.87 -7.76
N SER A 28 -5.01 14.84 -7.67
CA SER A 28 -6.42 14.68 -8.06
C SER A 28 -6.58 14.29 -9.53
N TYR A 29 -5.73 14.81 -10.43
CA TYR A 29 -5.75 14.45 -11.83
C TYR A 29 -5.25 13.01 -12.05
N VAL A 30 -4.20 12.60 -11.34
CA VAL A 30 -3.72 11.20 -11.38
C VAL A 30 -4.84 10.26 -10.93
N TYR A 31 -5.47 10.53 -9.78
CA TYR A 31 -6.62 9.75 -9.32
C TYR A 31 -7.76 9.69 -10.33
N ARG A 32 -8.04 10.78 -11.05
CA ARG A 32 -9.05 10.80 -12.11
C ARG A 32 -8.67 9.87 -13.26
N VAL A 33 -7.44 9.95 -13.75
CA VAL A 33 -6.94 9.12 -14.85
C VAL A 33 -6.96 7.63 -14.48
N LEU A 34 -6.53 7.28 -13.25
CA LEU A 34 -6.56 5.89 -12.79
C LEU A 34 -7.98 5.35 -12.64
N ARG A 35 -8.93 6.18 -12.18
CA ARG A 35 -10.36 5.84 -12.15
C ARG A 35 -10.96 5.59 -13.52
N GLU A 36 -10.53 6.38 -14.51
CA GLU A 36 -10.98 6.22 -15.90
C GLU A 36 -10.39 4.98 -16.57
N HIS A 37 -9.18 4.58 -16.17
CA HIS A 37 -8.43 3.51 -16.83
C HIS A 37 -8.61 2.13 -16.20
N HIS A 38 -8.69 2.01 -14.88
CA HIS A 38 -8.86 0.71 -14.25
C HIS A 38 -10.22 0.12 -14.59
N SER A 39 -10.25 -1.21 -14.78
CA SER A 39 -11.49 -1.98 -14.83
C SER A 39 -12.29 -1.64 -13.58
N LYS A 40 -13.41 -0.95 -13.77
CA LYS A 40 -14.37 -0.64 -12.70
C LYS A 40 -14.97 -1.91 -12.08
N THR A 41 -14.76 -3.07 -12.70
CA THR A 41 -15.25 -4.33 -12.20
C THR A 41 -14.54 -4.72 -10.90
N LEU A 42 -15.34 -4.79 -9.83
CA LEU A 42 -14.95 -5.30 -8.53
C LEU A 42 -14.68 -6.81 -8.62
N THR A 43 -13.41 -7.17 -8.80
CA THR A 43 -12.90 -8.55 -8.74
C THR A 43 -11.90 -8.68 -7.60
N LEU A 44 -11.62 -9.90 -7.16
CA LEU A 44 -10.71 -10.11 -6.02
C LEU A 44 -9.30 -9.60 -6.34
N THR A 45 -8.80 -9.86 -7.55
CA THR A 45 -7.50 -9.37 -8.01
C THR A 45 -7.44 -7.84 -8.02
N ASN A 46 -8.45 -7.18 -8.58
CA ASN A 46 -8.47 -5.71 -8.64
C ASN A 46 -8.59 -5.08 -7.25
N TYR A 47 -9.37 -5.71 -6.37
CA TYR A 47 -9.52 -5.29 -4.98
C TYR A 47 -8.18 -5.38 -4.22
N LEU A 48 -7.47 -6.51 -4.33
CA LEU A 48 -6.15 -6.68 -3.70
C LEU A 48 -5.10 -5.71 -4.27
N ASN A 49 -5.10 -5.47 -5.57
CA ASN A 49 -4.20 -4.49 -6.19
C ASN A 49 -4.47 -3.06 -5.66
N ALA A 50 -5.73 -2.69 -5.45
CA ALA A 50 -6.08 -1.39 -4.87
C ALA A 50 -5.56 -1.25 -3.43
N LEU A 51 -5.66 -2.31 -2.62
CA LEU A 51 -5.08 -2.34 -1.27
C LEU A 51 -3.56 -2.22 -1.31
N GLN A 52 -2.88 -2.92 -2.22
CA GLN A 52 -1.42 -2.80 -2.41
C GLN A 52 -0.97 -1.39 -2.83
N GLN A 53 -1.82 -0.67 -3.55
CA GLN A 53 -1.59 0.74 -3.92
C GLN A 53 -1.91 1.72 -2.77
N GLY A 54 -2.28 1.23 -1.59
CA GLY A 54 -2.60 2.04 -0.41
C GLY A 54 -4.04 2.58 -0.38
N ILE A 55 -4.93 2.13 -1.26
CA ILE A 55 -6.34 2.52 -1.27
C ILE A 55 -7.09 1.63 -0.28
N THR A 56 -6.99 1.92 1.02
CA THR A 56 -7.54 1.06 2.08
C THR A 56 -8.93 1.50 2.55
N ASN A 57 -9.29 2.77 2.32
CA ASN A 57 -10.59 3.30 2.72
C ASN A 57 -11.70 2.79 1.80
N LYS A 58 -12.77 2.27 2.41
CA LYS A 58 -13.97 1.79 1.70
C LYS A 58 -14.62 2.84 0.80
N ALA A 59 -14.57 4.12 1.16
CA ALA A 59 -15.10 5.19 0.31
C ALA A 59 -14.27 5.36 -0.98
N ASP A 60 -12.95 5.28 -0.87
CA ASP A 60 -12.04 5.39 -2.01
C ASP A 60 -12.09 4.14 -2.89
N LEU A 61 -12.21 2.95 -2.29
CA LEU A 61 -12.46 1.70 -2.99
C LEU A 61 -13.79 1.73 -3.76
N ALA A 62 -14.86 2.19 -3.11
CA ALA A 62 -16.17 2.38 -3.74
C ALA A 62 -16.10 3.33 -4.94
N ALA A 63 -15.43 4.48 -4.77
CA ALA A 63 -15.21 5.44 -5.84
C ALA A 63 -14.35 4.89 -6.99
N LEU A 64 -13.35 4.06 -6.68
CA LEU A 64 -12.47 3.41 -7.67
C LEU A 64 -13.25 2.42 -8.53
N PHE A 65 -14.07 1.56 -7.90
CA PHE A 65 -14.86 0.54 -8.60
C PHE A 65 -16.22 1.06 -9.10
N GLY A 66 -16.59 2.31 -8.79
CA GLY A 66 -17.87 2.88 -9.18
C GLY A 66 -19.07 2.12 -8.58
N VAL A 67 -18.92 1.63 -7.36
CA VAL A 67 -19.96 0.89 -6.63
C VAL A 67 -20.27 1.59 -5.31
N GLU A 68 -21.40 1.24 -4.71
CA GLU A 68 -21.73 1.71 -3.35
C GLU A 68 -20.75 1.18 -2.31
N ARG A 69 -20.53 1.95 -1.24
CA ARG A 69 -19.68 1.54 -0.11
C ARG A 69 -20.13 0.21 0.52
N THR A 70 -21.43 -0.04 0.53
CA THR A 70 -22.03 -1.30 1.02
C THR A 70 -21.68 -2.50 0.14
N THR A 71 -21.45 -2.29 -1.16
CA THR A 71 -21.01 -3.33 -2.09
C THR A 71 -19.59 -3.80 -1.77
N ILE A 72 -18.69 -2.88 -1.42
CA ILE A 72 -17.33 -3.23 -0.96
C ILE A 72 -17.40 -4.11 0.29
N PHE A 73 -18.23 -3.72 1.27
CA PHE A 73 -18.41 -4.51 2.49
C PHE A 73 -18.93 -5.92 2.20
N ARG A 74 -19.96 -6.05 1.35
CA ARG A 74 -20.50 -7.36 0.96
C ARG A 74 -19.49 -8.19 0.16
N PHE A 75 -18.68 -7.55 -0.67
CA PHE A 75 -17.64 -8.19 -1.44
C PHE A 75 -16.55 -8.77 -0.53
N GLU A 76 -16.08 -7.99 0.45
CA GLU A 76 -15.15 -8.44 1.48
C GLU A 76 -15.70 -9.69 2.18
N GLN A 77 -16.94 -9.63 2.70
CA GLN A 77 -17.58 -10.76 3.41
C GLN A 77 -17.77 -12.02 2.55
N LYS A 78 -17.99 -11.86 1.24
CA LYS A 78 -18.24 -12.99 0.32
C LYS A 78 -16.95 -13.67 -0.13
N HIS A 79 -15.87 -12.91 -0.28
CA HIS A 79 -14.65 -13.38 -0.96
C HIS A 79 -13.45 -13.49 -0.04
N MET A 80 -13.51 -12.93 1.17
CA MET A 80 -12.40 -12.91 2.12
C MET A 80 -12.91 -13.18 3.52
N ALA A 81 -12.12 -13.88 4.33
CA ALA A 81 -12.40 -13.92 5.76
C ALA A 81 -12.16 -12.52 6.34
N LYS A 82 -13.06 -12.12 7.25
CA LYS A 82 -13.00 -10.84 7.97
C LYS A 82 -11.63 -10.59 8.62
N GLU A 83 -11.08 -11.65 9.21
CA GLU A 83 -9.75 -11.67 9.81
C GLU A 83 -8.65 -11.38 8.77
N THR A 84 -8.69 -12.01 7.59
CA THR A 84 -7.71 -11.80 6.52
C THR A 84 -7.67 -10.34 6.05
N VAL A 85 -8.83 -9.69 5.91
CA VAL A 85 -8.89 -8.27 5.54
C VAL A 85 -8.31 -7.40 6.66
N GLY A 86 -8.62 -7.73 7.92
CA GLY A 86 -8.04 -7.08 9.09
C GLY A 86 -6.51 -7.19 9.14
N GLN A 87 -5.97 -8.39 8.88
CA GLN A 87 -4.53 -8.65 8.80
C GLN A 87 -3.86 -7.80 7.73
N ILE A 88 -4.40 -7.78 6.52
CA ILE A 88 -3.83 -6.99 5.41
C ILE A 88 -3.82 -5.49 5.76
N LEU A 89 -4.92 -4.96 6.29
CA LEU A 89 -5.02 -3.55 6.69
C LEU A 89 -4.03 -3.21 7.80
N TYR A 90 -3.89 -4.08 8.81
CA TYR A 90 -2.95 -3.89 9.90
C TYR A 90 -1.49 -3.92 9.42
N ILE A 91 -1.14 -4.89 8.56
CA ILE A 91 0.22 -4.99 7.99
C ILE A 91 0.55 -3.74 7.20
N LEU A 92 -0.37 -3.22 6.36
CA LEU A 92 -0.10 -2.05 5.53
C LEU A 92 0.01 -0.75 6.33
N ASN A 93 -0.92 -0.50 7.26
CA ASN A 93 -1.04 0.80 7.92
C ASN A 93 -0.40 0.85 9.32
N GLY A 94 -0.19 -0.31 9.95
CA GLY A 94 0.23 -0.41 11.34
C GLY A 94 -0.81 0.06 12.37
N ASN A 95 -2.01 0.43 11.93
CA ASN A 95 -3.06 0.97 12.80
C ASN A 95 -4.07 -0.12 13.19
N ILE A 96 -3.96 -0.60 14.43
CA ILE A 96 -4.83 -1.64 14.96
C ILE A 96 -6.29 -1.19 15.11
N ASP A 97 -6.53 0.08 15.45
CA ASP A 97 -7.88 0.61 15.61
C ASP A 97 -8.62 0.69 14.28
N GLU A 98 -7.90 1.02 13.21
CA GLU A 98 -8.45 1.04 11.86
C GLU A 98 -8.83 -0.37 11.41
N ALA A 99 -7.94 -1.35 11.58
CA ALA A 99 -8.22 -2.76 11.26
C ALA A 99 -9.40 -3.31 12.06
N LYS A 100 -9.42 -3.03 13.38
CA LYS A 100 -10.50 -3.47 14.28
C LYS A 100 -11.85 -2.84 13.92
N LYS A 101 -11.90 -1.52 13.68
CA LYS A 101 -13.14 -0.81 13.33
C LYS A 101 -13.65 -1.17 11.94
N ALA A 102 -12.75 -1.34 10.97
CA ALA A 102 -13.12 -1.61 9.58
C ALA A 102 -13.82 -2.97 9.42
N GLN A 103 -13.48 -3.93 10.27
CA GLN A 103 -13.95 -5.30 10.19
C GLN A 103 -14.74 -5.77 11.42
N ALA A 104 -14.89 -4.94 12.46
CA ALA A 104 -15.51 -5.30 13.74
C ALA A 104 -14.87 -6.54 14.41
N LEU A 105 -13.54 -6.66 14.35
CA LEU A 105 -12.79 -7.81 14.88
C LEU A 105 -13.02 -8.01 16.39
N THR A 106 -13.00 -9.27 16.82
CA THR A 106 -13.01 -9.63 18.24
C THR A 106 -11.69 -9.23 18.92
N ASN A 107 -11.66 -9.25 20.24
CA ASN A 107 -10.43 -8.94 20.98
C ASN A 107 -9.34 -10.00 20.76
N GLU A 108 -9.72 -11.27 20.58
CA GLU A 108 -8.81 -12.38 20.30
C GLU A 108 -8.19 -12.22 18.90
N GLU A 109 -9.01 -12.00 17.87
CA GLU A 109 -8.55 -11.69 16.50
C GLU A 109 -7.62 -10.46 16.50
N THR A 110 -7.92 -9.45 17.32
CA THR A 110 -7.08 -8.24 17.44
C THR A 110 -5.72 -8.53 18.10
N ALA A 111 -5.66 -9.46 19.06
CA ALA A 111 -4.41 -9.79 19.75
C ALA A 111 -3.42 -10.52 18.83
N GLU A 112 -3.93 -11.37 17.93
CA GLU A 112 -3.12 -12.05 16.91
C GLU A 112 -2.52 -11.05 15.91
N LEU A 113 -3.27 -10.01 15.54
CA LEU A 113 -2.76 -8.94 14.67
C LEU A 113 -1.52 -8.26 15.24
N LEU A 114 -1.50 -7.95 16.54
CA LEU A 114 -0.38 -7.25 17.18
C LEU A 114 0.96 -8.00 17.11
N GLN A 115 0.94 -9.30 16.81
CA GLN A 115 2.16 -10.10 16.61
C GLN A 115 2.74 -9.96 15.19
N LEU A 116 1.97 -9.43 14.24
CA LEU A 116 2.38 -9.32 12.85
C LEU A 116 3.35 -8.14 12.65
N PRO A 117 4.41 -8.30 11.85
CA PRO A 117 5.23 -7.17 11.42
C PRO A 117 4.41 -6.24 10.52
N THR A 118 4.55 -4.93 10.72
CA THR A 118 3.84 -3.92 9.94
C THR A 118 4.80 -3.20 9.01
N LEU A 119 4.32 -2.79 7.85
CA LEU A 119 5.09 -2.07 6.84
C LEU A 119 5.72 -0.78 7.38
N PRO A 120 5.02 0.05 8.18
CA PRO A 120 5.64 1.23 8.80
C PRO A 120 6.77 0.86 9.76
N LYS A 121 6.61 -0.20 10.56
CA LYS A 121 7.63 -0.66 11.53
C LYS A 121 8.85 -1.20 10.80
N VAL A 122 8.66 -2.10 9.83
CA VAL A 122 9.74 -2.66 9.00
C VAL A 122 10.48 -1.55 8.26
N THR A 123 9.76 -0.60 7.66
CA THR A 123 10.38 0.57 7.00
C THR A 123 11.21 1.39 7.98
N HIS A 124 10.67 1.68 9.16
CA HIS A 124 11.39 2.44 10.17
C HIS A 124 12.68 1.74 10.59
N GLU A 125 12.62 0.43 10.87
CA GLU A 125 13.78 -0.38 11.23
C GLU A 125 14.83 -0.40 10.12
N LEU A 126 14.44 -0.59 8.86
CA LEU A 126 15.35 -0.55 7.72
C LEU A 126 16.01 0.84 7.56
N ARG A 127 15.28 1.94 7.78
CA ARG A 127 15.84 3.31 7.76
C ARG A 127 16.85 3.52 8.89
N GLN A 128 16.58 3.00 10.09
CA GLN A 128 17.53 3.03 11.19
C GLN A 128 18.81 2.25 10.86
N MET A 129 18.68 1.08 10.21
CA MET A 129 19.83 0.29 9.76
C MET A 129 20.67 1.06 8.74
N LEU A 130 20.05 1.69 7.73
CA LEU A 130 20.78 2.54 6.77
C LEU A 130 21.54 3.66 7.46
N ASN A 131 20.90 4.40 8.37
CA ASN A 131 21.54 5.52 9.06
C ASN A 131 22.78 5.09 9.86
N LYS A 132 22.75 3.89 10.47
CA LYS A 132 23.90 3.33 11.17
C LYS A 132 25.01 2.93 10.19
N LEU A 133 24.66 2.34 9.04
CA LEU A 133 25.60 1.89 8.01
C LEU A 133 26.19 3.03 7.18
N GLU A 134 25.52 4.18 7.09
CA GLU A 134 25.93 5.37 6.33
C GLU A 134 27.39 5.77 6.63
N LYS A 135 27.77 5.73 7.91
CA LYS A 135 29.12 6.08 8.40
C LYS A 135 30.21 5.09 7.96
N HIS A 136 29.82 3.86 7.64
CA HIS A 136 30.74 2.76 7.32
C HIS A 136 30.56 2.22 5.90
N LYS A 137 29.71 2.86 5.07
CA LYS A 137 29.31 2.33 3.76
C LYS A 137 30.46 2.13 2.77
N LYS A 138 31.60 2.80 2.98
CA LYS A 138 32.83 2.68 2.15
C LYS A 138 33.96 1.93 2.85
N LEU A 139 33.72 1.35 4.03
CA LEU A 139 34.76 0.72 4.84
C LEU A 139 35.25 -0.59 4.19
N THR A 140 34.33 -1.40 3.68
CA THR A 140 34.65 -2.60 2.89
C THR A 140 33.58 -2.81 1.81
N SER A 141 33.87 -3.68 0.83
CA SER A 141 32.90 -4.09 -0.20
C SER A 141 31.61 -4.65 0.39
N PHE A 142 31.71 -5.42 1.50
CA PHE A 142 30.56 -5.94 2.23
C PHE A 142 29.64 -4.82 2.75
N HIS A 143 30.20 -3.76 3.35
CA HIS A 143 29.40 -2.65 3.87
C HIS A 143 28.68 -1.89 2.75
N THR A 144 29.34 -1.73 1.60
CA THR A 144 28.73 -1.12 0.40
C THR A 144 27.58 -1.99 -0.11
N GLU A 145 27.77 -3.31 -0.20
CA GLU A 145 26.75 -4.24 -0.65
C GLU A 145 25.54 -4.29 0.30
N LEU A 146 25.79 -4.36 1.61
CA LEU A 146 24.75 -4.36 2.63
C LEU A 146 23.92 -3.06 2.60
N TYR A 147 24.59 -1.91 2.50
CA TYR A 147 23.92 -0.62 2.34
C TYR A 147 23.02 -0.61 1.10
N ASN A 148 23.54 -1.06 -0.05
CA ASN A 148 22.78 -1.08 -1.30
C ASN A 148 21.58 -2.02 -1.24
N LYS A 149 21.70 -3.20 -0.60
CA LYS A 149 20.58 -4.14 -0.44
C LYS A 149 19.47 -3.55 0.43
N ILE A 150 19.81 -2.92 1.55
CA ILE A 150 18.82 -2.30 2.44
C ILE A 150 18.18 -1.09 1.76
N ALA A 151 18.95 -0.27 1.04
CA ALA A 151 18.42 0.84 0.26
C ALA A 151 17.48 0.36 -0.86
N ALA A 152 17.84 -0.71 -1.57
CA ALA A 152 16.99 -1.32 -2.58
C ALA A 152 15.70 -1.90 -1.97
N ALA A 153 15.78 -2.55 -0.82
CA ALA A 153 14.61 -3.07 -0.10
C ALA A 153 13.66 -1.93 0.33
N LEU A 154 14.18 -0.83 0.88
CA LEU A 154 13.39 0.35 1.20
C LEU A 154 12.73 0.97 -0.04
N ASN A 155 13.48 1.08 -1.14
CA ASN A 155 12.93 1.56 -2.41
C ASN A 155 11.83 0.64 -2.97
N ALA A 156 11.94 -0.67 -2.76
CA ALA A 156 10.94 -1.64 -3.18
C ALA A 156 9.70 -1.62 -2.27
N LEU A 157 9.87 -1.33 -0.98
CA LEU A 157 8.79 -1.24 0.01
C LEU A 157 8.02 0.10 -0.05
N LYS A 158 8.49 1.06 -0.84
CA LYS A 158 7.83 2.34 -1.18
C LYS A 158 7.10 3.00 0.00
N CYS A 159 7.88 3.30 1.04
CA CYS A 159 7.53 4.23 2.11
C CYS A 159 8.56 5.34 2.19
#